data_AF-A0AA35NGI3-F1
#
_entry.id   AF-A0AA35NGI3-F1
#
_cell.length_a   1.000
_cell.length_b   1.000
_cell.length_c   1.000
_cell.angle_alpha   90.00
_cell.angle_beta   90.00
_cell.angle_gamma   90.00
#
_symmetry.space_group_name_H-M   'P 1'
#
loop_
_entity.id
_entity.type
_entity.pdbx_description
1 polymer ?
#
loop_
_entity_poly.entity_id
_entity_poly.type
_entity_poly.pdbx_seq_one_letter_code
_entity_poly.pdbx_strand_id
1 'polypeptide(L)'
;MDKHGHIAHQEGNVCFYIPALFEYNSYYKGTEDVRVFVRDLKYWMRCSIYICEKYYDRRLSMLFWKNHPLQQIHLIGCVVGFQYKWIGNQEYIFFQLDDCTSDSLLVGYSSDMRFLTCKVNKNVIMSCGLNITDLTGSTLHVYGKICLNYQELQVKYLKICHTLTEEIDHWKSTIETREKLEKPWFLSDSVIGELFTQEQDWAPEEAQMEVVNEDFVSLGYKTPEHKKNKTTFIEQLQEERMKDELEITSPYDSTNTSTSLHSLSFQFISSLKDLSDTHFLNSSNQIDNDDEKSLGILGCECTDPSVTVPNKTSAKSSLMLTLLEVRMKEISNYDLYELREVRNIVTSLASFHFQQQNVGIMKSFDTLEIEAFQDLVHLLINQGLVALKDTEGKMLDLLPLKKLFEYAQKRILVLMKLRCYTGTIELNHVQEKLHLPSVTINGIVDVFKECLRKTTKQYPQTLKNWWIDLESRKNLDGQSSGILLHLEYASNS
;
A
#
# COMPACT_ATOMS: atom_id res chain seq x y z
N MET A 1 27.60 -28.17 -12.51
CA MET A 1 26.98 -29.17 -11.63
C MET A 1 28.08 -30.07 -11.13
N ASP A 2 28.18 -30.25 -9.81
CA ASP A 2 29.20 -31.10 -9.18
C ASP A 2 28.92 -32.59 -9.44
N LYS A 3 29.93 -33.45 -9.24
CA LYS A 3 29.97 -34.88 -9.61
C LYS A 3 28.81 -35.76 -9.12
N HIS A 4 27.96 -35.24 -8.23
CA HIS A 4 26.92 -36.00 -7.54
C HIS A 4 25.58 -35.26 -7.50
N GLY A 5 25.38 -34.14 -8.22
CA GLY A 5 24.06 -33.49 -8.37
C GLY A 5 23.37 -32.93 -7.09
N HIS A 6 23.95 -33.11 -5.90
CA HIS A 6 23.34 -32.73 -4.61
C HIS A 6 23.58 -31.28 -4.18
N ILE A 7 24.48 -30.56 -4.87
CA ILE A 7 24.81 -29.17 -4.60
C ILE A 7 24.13 -28.29 -5.64
N ALA A 8 23.23 -27.41 -5.18
CA ALA A 8 22.61 -26.39 -6.00
C ALA A 8 23.60 -25.27 -6.35
N HIS A 9 24.43 -24.85 -5.38
CA HIS A 9 25.45 -23.83 -5.57
C HIS A 9 26.60 -23.95 -4.56
N GLN A 10 27.79 -23.44 -4.90
CA GLN A 10 28.94 -23.42 -4.01
C GLN A 10 29.63 -22.05 -4.05
N GLU A 11 29.79 -21.42 -2.88
CA GLU A 11 30.56 -20.18 -2.71
C GLU A 11 31.76 -20.45 -1.80
N GLY A 12 32.95 -20.56 -2.40
CA GLY A 12 34.16 -20.95 -1.68
C GLY A 12 34.01 -22.32 -1.01
N ASN A 13 34.09 -22.35 0.32
CA ASN A 13 33.96 -23.57 1.12
C ASN A 13 32.52 -23.83 1.61
N VAL A 14 31.54 -23.03 1.18
CA VAL A 14 30.14 -23.17 1.61
C VAL A 14 29.32 -23.76 0.48
N CYS A 15 28.68 -24.90 0.75
CA CYS A 15 27.79 -25.58 -0.18
C CYS A 15 26.32 -25.30 0.14
N PHE A 16 25.55 -24.98 -0.88
CA PHE A 16 24.09 -24.86 -0.85
C PHE A 16 23.51 -26.12 -1.50
N TYR A 17 22.77 -26.90 -0.71
CA TYR A 17 22.28 -28.23 -1.11
C TYR A 17 20.92 -28.15 -1.80
N ILE A 18 20.56 -29.15 -2.60
CA ILE A 18 19.22 -29.23 -3.19
C ILE A 18 18.12 -29.37 -2.09
N PRO A 19 16.89 -28.88 -2.32
CA PRO A 19 15.84 -28.87 -1.28
C PRO A 19 15.48 -30.24 -0.69
N ALA A 20 15.65 -31.32 -1.46
CA ALA A 20 15.43 -32.70 -0.99
C ALA A 20 16.31 -33.05 0.22
N LEU A 21 17.45 -32.37 0.40
CA LEU A 21 18.39 -32.64 1.48
C LEU A 21 18.16 -31.79 2.72
N PHE A 22 17.22 -30.84 2.68
CA PHE A 22 16.97 -29.95 3.82
C PHE A 22 16.49 -30.71 5.06
N GLU A 23 15.82 -31.86 4.90
CA GLU A 23 15.37 -32.70 6.02
C GLU A 23 16.49 -33.22 6.94
N TYR A 24 17.73 -33.25 6.44
CA TYR A 24 18.92 -33.63 7.21
C TYR A 24 19.49 -32.48 8.03
N ASN A 25 18.99 -31.26 7.85
CA ASN A 25 19.32 -30.13 8.71
C ASN A 25 18.41 -30.13 9.95
N SER A 26 19.00 -30.15 11.14
CA SER A 26 18.25 -30.17 12.41
C SER A 26 17.33 -28.96 12.60
N TYR A 27 17.72 -27.79 12.08
CA TYR A 27 16.92 -26.57 12.13
C TYR A 27 15.76 -26.56 11.13
N TYR A 28 15.89 -27.28 10.02
CA TYR A 28 14.81 -27.43 9.04
C TYR A 28 13.78 -28.47 9.48
N LYS A 29 14.26 -29.61 10.00
CA LYS A 29 13.42 -30.69 10.54
C LYS A 29 12.61 -30.22 11.75
N GLY A 30 13.07 -29.17 12.43
CA GLY A 30 12.44 -28.61 13.63
C GLY A 30 12.78 -29.40 14.89
N THR A 31 13.89 -30.14 14.90
CA THR A 31 14.39 -30.82 16.11
C THR A 31 15.13 -29.86 17.03
N GLU A 32 15.64 -28.76 16.50
CA GLU A 32 16.29 -27.68 17.27
C GLU A 32 15.42 -26.41 17.28
N ASP A 33 15.36 -25.77 18.45
CA ASP A 33 14.66 -24.49 18.64
C ASP A 33 15.55 -23.33 18.15
N VAL A 34 15.14 -22.71 17.04
CA VAL A 34 15.92 -21.65 16.39
C VAL A 34 15.53 -20.29 16.99
N ARG A 35 16.22 -19.94 18.07
CA ARG A 35 16.07 -18.63 18.73
C ARG A 35 16.88 -17.57 18.01
N VAL A 36 16.23 -16.46 17.65
CA VAL A 36 16.86 -15.38 16.87
C VAL A 36 16.44 -14.01 17.41
N PHE A 37 17.31 -13.02 17.22
CA PHE A 37 16.96 -11.62 17.43
C PHE A 37 16.33 -11.03 16.16
N VAL A 38 15.44 -10.05 16.33
CA VAL A 38 14.76 -9.31 15.25
C VAL A 38 15.79 -8.70 14.29
N ARG A 39 16.84 -8.07 14.82
CA ARG A 39 17.91 -7.48 14.01
C ARG A 39 18.56 -8.51 13.08
N ASP A 40 19.01 -9.64 13.61
CA ASP A 40 19.71 -10.64 12.79
C ASP A 40 18.76 -11.28 11.79
N LEU A 41 17.53 -11.56 12.22
CA LEU A 41 16.50 -12.10 11.36
C LEU A 41 16.27 -11.20 10.14
N LYS A 42 16.13 -9.89 10.33
CA LYS A 42 15.96 -8.95 9.21
C LYS A 42 17.16 -8.92 8.27
N TYR A 43 18.37 -9.00 8.81
CA TYR A 43 19.58 -9.13 8.00
C TYR A 43 19.53 -10.39 7.14
N TRP A 44 19.26 -11.55 7.76
CA TRP A 44 19.23 -12.83 7.06
C TRP A 44 18.06 -12.98 6.11
N MET A 45 16.91 -12.35 6.37
CA MET A 45 15.79 -12.30 5.41
C MET A 45 16.23 -11.67 4.08
N ARG A 46 17.01 -10.59 4.12
CA ARG A 46 17.53 -9.94 2.91
C ARG A 46 18.53 -10.83 2.18
N CYS A 47 19.46 -11.42 2.90
CA CYS A 47 20.40 -12.38 2.32
C CYS A 47 19.68 -13.59 1.71
N SER A 48 18.61 -14.05 2.35
CA SER A 48 17.82 -15.21 1.91
C SER A 48 17.08 -14.96 0.61
N ILE A 49 16.58 -13.75 0.38
CA ILE A 49 15.97 -13.37 -0.90
C ILE A 49 16.99 -13.56 -2.03
N TYR A 50 18.20 -13.02 -1.85
CA TYR A 50 19.29 -13.17 -2.82
C TYR A 50 19.70 -14.64 -3.03
N ILE A 51 19.82 -15.41 -1.94
CA ILE A 51 20.14 -16.85 -1.99
C ILE A 51 19.07 -17.61 -2.78
N CYS A 52 17.78 -17.37 -2.50
CA CYS A 52 16.67 -18.02 -3.18
C CYS A 52 16.65 -17.67 -4.68
N GLU A 53 16.85 -16.40 -5.03
CA GLU A 53 16.83 -15.94 -6.43
C GLU A 53 18.02 -16.42 -7.25
N LYS A 54 19.21 -16.51 -6.63
CA LYS A 54 20.46 -16.83 -7.33
C LYS A 54 20.78 -18.31 -7.35
N TYR A 55 20.49 -19.05 -6.27
CA TYR A 55 20.92 -20.44 -6.11
C TYR A 55 19.79 -21.45 -6.32
N TYR A 56 18.54 -21.00 -6.26
CA TYR A 56 17.37 -21.87 -6.32
C TYR A 56 16.35 -21.38 -7.36
N ASP A 57 15.35 -22.21 -7.67
CA ASP A 57 14.20 -21.78 -8.49
C ASP A 57 13.41 -20.71 -7.72
N ARG A 58 12.83 -19.73 -8.45
CA ARG A 58 11.95 -18.68 -7.93
C ARG A 58 10.77 -19.20 -7.10
N ARG A 59 10.46 -20.50 -7.22
CA ARG A 59 9.43 -21.17 -6.41
C ARG A 59 9.85 -21.41 -4.96
N LEU A 60 11.15 -21.45 -4.66
CA LEU A 60 11.65 -21.62 -3.29
C LEU A 60 11.69 -20.26 -2.59
N SER A 61 10.95 -20.13 -1.49
CA SER A 61 10.96 -18.95 -0.62
C SER A 61 11.13 -19.41 0.82
N MET A 62 12.35 -19.31 1.35
CA MET A 62 12.73 -19.85 2.64
C MET A 62 13.81 -19.01 3.31
N LEU A 63 13.73 -18.87 4.64
CA LEU A 63 14.79 -18.22 5.40
C LEU A 63 16.03 -19.13 5.44
N PHE A 64 17.17 -18.54 5.09
CA PHE A 64 18.50 -19.11 5.24
C PHE A 64 19.31 -18.27 6.23
N TRP A 65 19.95 -18.95 7.18
CA TRP A 65 21.06 -18.38 7.92
C TRP A 65 22.35 -18.97 7.34
N LYS A 66 23.14 -18.16 6.63
CA LYS A 66 24.19 -18.67 5.74
C LYS A 66 23.62 -19.73 4.78
N ASN A 67 24.04 -20.99 4.93
CA ASN A 67 23.53 -22.12 4.15
C ASN A 67 22.59 -23.04 4.95
N HIS A 68 22.17 -22.66 6.17
CA HIS A 68 21.20 -23.41 6.95
C HIS A 68 19.78 -23.02 6.54
N PRO A 69 18.97 -23.95 5.96
CA PRO A 69 17.55 -23.71 5.75
C PRO A 69 16.80 -23.72 7.09
N LEU A 70 16.06 -22.65 7.37
CA LEU A 70 15.32 -22.49 8.62
C LEU A 70 13.82 -22.58 8.36
N GLN A 71 13.17 -23.57 8.99
CA GLN A 71 11.75 -23.84 8.76
C GLN A 71 10.85 -23.09 9.74
N GLN A 72 11.30 -22.91 10.98
CA GLN A 72 10.58 -22.23 12.05
C GLN A 72 11.58 -21.48 12.92
N ILE A 73 11.17 -20.33 13.41
CA ILE A 73 11.96 -19.49 14.31
C ILE A 73 11.17 -19.18 15.58
N HIS A 74 11.91 -18.80 16.61
CA HIS A 74 11.42 -18.42 17.92
C HIS A 74 12.03 -17.07 18.31
N LEU A 75 11.16 -16.10 18.60
CA LEU A 75 11.54 -14.76 19.06
C LEU A 75 10.88 -14.49 20.41
N ILE A 76 11.46 -13.56 21.15
CA ILE A 76 10.82 -12.92 22.29
C ILE A 76 10.83 -11.41 22.10
N GLY A 77 9.76 -10.71 22.48
CA GLY A 77 9.76 -9.26 22.48
C GLY A 77 8.42 -8.66 22.88
N CYS A 78 8.42 -7.33 23.02
CA CYS A 78 7.25 -6.55 23.37
C CYS A 78 6.37 -6.30 22.13
N VAL A 79 5.07 -6.50 22.29
CA VAL A 79 4.07 -6.28 21.25
C VAL A 79 3.73 -4.79 21.12
N VAL A 80 3.85 -4.26 19.92
CA VAL A 80 3.54 -2.87 19.56
C VAL A 80 2.60 -2.86 18.35
N GLY A 81 1.74 -1.86 18.22
CA GLY A 81 0.97 -1.63 16.98
C GLY A 81 0.02 -2.77 16.62
N PHE A 82 -0.93 -3.08 17.51
CA PHE A 82 -1.91 -4.16 17.34
C PHE A 82 -3.07 -3.78 16.43
N GLN A 83 -3.30 -4.52 15.35
CA GLN A 83 -4.30 -4.22 14.32
C GLN A 83 -5.03 -5.48 13.85
N TYR A 84 -6.36 -5.37 13.66
CA TYR A 84 -7.16 -6.43 13.06
C TYR A 84 -7.28 -6.21 11.55
N LYS A 85 -7.14 -7.30 10.78
CA LYS A 85 -7.32 -7.30 9.34
C LYS A 85 -8.07 -8.55 8.90
N TRP A 86 -9.08 -8.37 8.06
CA TRP A 86 -9.73 -9.47 7.36
C TRP A 86 -8.97 -9.76 6.06
N ILE A 87 -8.49 -10.99 5.91
CA ILE A 87 -7.79 -11.43 4.69
C ILE A 87 -8.51 -12.69 4.18
N GLY A 88 -9.17 -12.56 3.02
CA GLY A 88 -10.12 -13.57 2.56
C GLY A 88 -11.27 -13.70 3.55
N ASN A 89 -11.58 -14.93 3.96
CA ASN A 89 -12.65 -15.22 4.93
C ASN A 89 -12.12 -15.48 6.35
N GLN A 90 -10.91 -14.98 6.66
CA GLN A 90 -10.29 -15.20 7.96
C GLN A 90 -9.83 -13.88 8.59
N GLU A 91 -9.97 -13.82 9.91
CA GLU A 91 -9.53 -12.68 10.72
C GLU A 91 -8.09 -12.90 11.16
N TYR A 92 -7.22 -11.98 10.75
CA TYR A 92 -5.82 -11.93 11.14
C TYR A 92 -5.57 -10.73 12.02
N ILE A 93 -4.57 -10.88 12.88
CA ILE A 93 -4.05 -9.84 13.73
C ILE A 93 -2.62 -9.58 13.30
N PHE A 94 -2.33 -8.31 13.12
CA PHE A 94 -1.01 -7.81 12.81
C PHE A 94 -0.49 -7.05 14.02
N PHE A 95 0.74 -7.33 14.39
CA PHE A 95 1.45 -6.58 15.42
C PHE A 95 2.93 -6.53 15.10
N GLN A 96 3.62 -5.60 15.71
CA GLN A 96 5.06 -5.45 15.65
C GLN A 96 5.70 -6.02 16.93
N LEU A 97 6.84 -6.68 16.78
CA LEU A 97 7.62 -7.20 17.90
C LEU A 97 8.90 -6.36 18.06
N ASP A 98 9.13 -5.82 19.25
CA ASP A 98 10.36 -5.14 19.66
C ASP A 98 11.12 -6.01 20.66
N ASP A 99 12.28 -6.52 20.30
CA ASP A 99 13.15 -7.33 21.17
C ASP A 99 14.32 -6.51 21.75
N CYS A 100 14.23 -5.18 21.69
CA CYS A 100 15.27 -4.24 22.09
C CYS A 100 16.56 -4.31 21.27
N THR A 101 16.58 -5.04 20.14
CA THR A 101 17.70 -4.99 19.20
C THR A 101 17.47 -3.89 18.16
N SER A 102 18.28 -2.83 18.22
CA SER A 102 18.27 -1.75 17.23
C SER A 102 19.61 -1.65 16.50
N ASP A 103 19.58 -1.24 15.24
CA ASP A 103 20.79 -0.95 14.48
C ASP A 103 21.04 0.56 14.46
N SER A 104 21.89 1.05 15.36
CA SER A 104 22.23 2.48 15.44
C SER A 104 23.39 2.89 14.50
N LEU A 105 23.99 1.93 13.79
CA LEU A 105 25.26 2.15 13.06
C LEU A 105 25.11 2.09 11.53
N LEU A 106 23.98 1.59 11.01
CA LEU A 106 23.68 1.63 9.57
C LEU A 106 23.04 2.96 9.17
N VAL A 107 23.87 4.01 9.16
CA VAL A 107 23.58 5.28 8.49
C VAL A 107 23.34 4.99 7.01
N GLY A 108 22.08 5.13 6.55
CA GLY A 108 21.76 5.09 5.12
C GLY A 108 20.60 4.20 4.68
N TYR A 109 19.94 3.43 5.57
CA TYR A 109 18.85 2.54 5.17
C TYR A 109 17.51 2.90 5.84
N SER A 110 16.48 3.11 5.02
CA SER A 110 15.13 3.63 5.34
C SER A 110 14.15 2.61 5.96
N SER A 111 14.62 1.41 6.32
CA SER A 111 13.79 0.36 6.92
C SER A 111 14.04 0.36 8.43
N ASP A 112 13.01 0.65 9.21
CA ASP A 112 13.04 0.51 10.68
C ASP A 112 13.42 -0.93 11.06
N MET A 113 14.69 -1.17 11.38
CA MET A 113 15.21 -2.50 11.68
C MET A 113 14.79 -3.02 13.06
N ARG A 114 14.19 -2.14 13.88
CA ARG A 114 13.85 -2.43 15.27
C ARG A 114 12.65 -3.37 15.39
N PHE A 115 11.66 -3.23 14.52
CA PHE A 115 10.39 -3.93 14.68
C PHE A 115 10.16 -5.03 13.66
N LEU A 116 9.80 -6.24 14.09
CA LEU A 116 9.37 -7.30 13.20
C LEU A 116 7.85 -7.32 13.05
N THR A 117 7.34 -7.21 11.83
CA THR A 117 5.91 -7.40 11.55
C THR A 117 5.54 -8.87 11.70
N CYS A 118 4.60 -9.13 12.59
CA CYS A 118 4.03 -10.45 12.88
C CYS A 118 2.58 -10.49 12.42
N LYS A 119 2.21 -11.59 11.76
CA LYS A 119 0.85 -11.88 11.31
C LYS A 119 0.40 -13.18 11.94
N VAL A 120 -0.72 -13.13 12.66
CA VAL A 120 -1.29 -14.29 13.35
C VAL A 120 -2.76 -14.43 13.02
N ASN A 121 -3.23 -15.65 12.76
CA ASN A 121 -4.66 -15.89 12.62
C ASN A 121 -5.31 -15.81 14.02
N LYS A 122 -6.48 -15.17 14.13
CA LYS A 122 -7.20 -15.03 15.41
C LYS A 122 -7.40 -16.35 16.14
N ASN A 123 -7.67 -17.43 15.42
CA ASN A 123 -7.87 -18.77 15.99
C ASN A 123 -6.61 -19.29 16.70
N VAL A 124 -5.42 -18.89 16.25
CA VAL A 124 -4.15 -19.27 16.91
C VAL A 124 -4.07 -18.62 18.29
N ILE A 125 -4.35 -17.32 18.41
CA ILE A 125 -4.34 -16.61 19.71
C ILE A 125 -5.35 -17.25 20.67
N MET A 126 -6.56 -17.51 20.19
CA MET A 126 -7.61 -18.16 20.99
C MET A 126 -7.20 -19.57 21.44
N SER A 127 -6.55 -20.36 20.57
CA SER A 127 -6.06 -21.70 20.90
C SER A 127 -4.92 -21.67 21.94
N CYS A 128 -4.17 -20.58 22.00
CA CYS A 128 -3.13 -20.36 23.02
C CYS A 128 -3.71 -19.88 24.37
N GLY A 129 -5.04 -19.71 24.49
CA GLY A 129 -5.70 -19.24 25.71
C GLY A 129 -5.43 -17.76 26.02
N LEU A 130 -4.99 -16.98 25.04
CA LEU A 130 -4.63 -15.58 25.21
C LEU A 130 -5.83 -14.67 24.93
N ASN A 131 -6.01 -13.63 25.74
CA ASN A 131 -7.02 -12.61 25.48
C ASN A 131 -6.53 -11.63 24.41
N ILE A 132 -7.22 -11.60 23.27
CA ILE A 132 -6.83 -10.82 22.10
C ILE A 132 -6.76 -9.30 22.41
N THR A 133 -7.61 -8.80 23.31
CA THR A 133 -7.72 -7.35 23.57
C THR A 133 -6.58 -6.76 24.39
N ASP A 134 -5.71 -7.57 25.00
CA ASP A 134 -4.75 -7.13 26.03
C ASP A 134 -3.28 -7.44 25.69
N LEU A 135 -2.98 -7.74 24.43
CA LEU A 135 -1.63 -8.15 24.04
C LEU A 135 -0.67 -6.98 23.83
N THR A 136 -1.16 -5.76 23.62
CA THR A 136 -0.30 -4.58 23.39
C THR A 136 0.50 -4.26 24.65
N GLY A 137 1.82 -4.10 24.53
CA GLY A 137 2.72 -3.86 25.66
C GLY A 137 3.12 -5.14 26.42
N SER A 138 2.50 -6.29 26.11
CA SER A 138 2.92 -7.57 26.68
C SER A 138 4.16 -8.10 25.96
N THR A 139 5.06 -8.74 26.71
CA THR A 139 6.19 -9.49 26.15
C THR A 139 5.74 -10.90 25.80
N LEU A 140 5.92 -11.31 24.55
CA LEU A 140 5.49 -12.61 24.04
C LEU A 140 6.66 -13.42 23.48
N HIS A 141 6.66 -14.71 23.74
CA HIS A 141 7.32 -15.71 22.91
C HIS A 141 6.48 -15.93 21.64
N VAL A 142 7.13 -15.79 20.49
CA VAL A 142 6.50 -15.88 19.18
C VAL A 142 7.21 -16.95 18.37
N TYR A 143 6.46 -17.96 17.93
CA TYR A 143 6.95 -19.03 17.08
C TYR A 143 6.27 -18.97 15.73
N GLY A 144 7.04 -19.05 14.65
CA GLY A 144 6.46 -18.91 13.32
C GLY A 144 7.40 -19.21 12.18
N LYS A 145 6.88 -19.02 10.97
CA LYS A 145 7.64 -19.14 9.72
C LYS A 145 7.76 -17.78 9.06
N ILE A 146 8.91 -17.50 8.48
CA ILE A 146 9.09 -16.28 7.72
C ILE A 146 8.48 -16.42 6.34
N CYS A 147 7.68 -15.42 5.96
CA CYS A 147 7.30 -15.21 4.58
C CYS A 147 8.20 -14.12 3.99
N LEU A 148 9.18 -14.50 3.17
CA LEU A 148 10.14 -13.55 2.59
C LEU A 148 9.45 -12.54 1.66
N ASN A 149 8.41 -12.96 0.94
CA ASN A 149 7.69 -12.11 -0.01
C ASN A 149 7.04 -10.89 0.66
N TYR A 150 6.53 -11.06 1.87
CA TYR A 150 5.91 -9.98 2.65
C TYR A 150 6.81 -9.46 3.77
N GLN A 151 8.00 -10.05 3.92
CA GLN A 151 8.93 -9.79 5.01
C GLN A 151 8.26 -9.79 6.39
N GLU A 152 7.35 -10.75 6.60
CA GLU A 152 6.57 -10.88 7.83
C GLU A 152 6.74 -12.27 8.46
N LEU A 153 6.59 -12.33 9.79
CA LEU A 153 6.51 -13.59 10.51
C LEU A 153 5.07 -14.10 10.54
N GLN A 154 4.83 -15.25 9.91
CA GLN A 154 3.58 -16.00 10.06
C GLN A 154 3.62 -16.78 11.35
N VAL A 155 2.95 -16.24 12.36
CA VAL A 155 2.91 -16.78 13.71
C VAL A 155 2.04 -18.03 13.76
N LYS A 156 2.60 -19.09 14.33
CA LYS A 156 1.93 -20.38 14.54
C LYS A 156 1.60 -20.64 16.01
N TYR A 157 2.36 -20.06 16.92
CA TYR A 157 2.16 -20.24 18.35
C TYR A 157 2.68 -19.03 19.13
N LEU A 158 1.99 -18.69 20.22
CA LEU A 158 2.26 -17.56 21.09
C LEU A 158 2.20 -18.00 22.55
N LYS A 159 3.08 -17.44 23.38
CA LYS A 159 3.07 -17.61 24.84
C LYS A 159 3.49 -16.31 25.50
N ILE A 160 2.79 -15.90 26.57
CA ILE A 160 3.20 -14.73 27.37
C ILE A 160 4.51 -15.05 28.10
N CYS A 161 5.46 -14.12 28.04
CA CYS A 161 6.62 -14.09 28.92
C CYS A 161 6.22 -13.38 30.21
N HIS A 162 6.37 -14.06 31.35
CA HIS A 162 5.90 -13.52 32.63
C HIS A 162 6.99 -12.81 33.44
N THR A 163 8.26 -13.05 33.12
CA THR A 163 9.38 -12.58 33.93
C THR A 163 10.54 -12.11 33.07
N LEU A 164 11.26 -11.09 33.54
CA LEU A 164 12.50 -10.63 32.91
C LEU A 164 13.57 -11.73 32.90
N THR A 165 13.56 -12.66 33.87
CA THR A 165 14.49 -13.79 33.90
C THR A 165 14.29 -14.73 32.71
N GLU A 166 13.04 -15.04 32.36
CA GLU A 166 12.70 -15.84 31.17
C GLU A 166 13.18 -15.15 29.88
N GLU A 167 13.04 -13.83 29.80
CA GLU A 167 13.53 -13.03 28.67
C GLU A 167 15.06 -13.01 28.57
N ILE A 168 15.77 -12.84 29.69
CA ILE A 168 17.24 -12.90 29.74
C ILE A 168 17.74 -14.30 29.34
N ASP A 169 17.09 -15.36 29.81
CA ASP A 169 17.48 -16.73 29.48
C ASP A 169 17.22 -17.05 28.00
N HIS A 170 16.14 -16.49 27.42
CA HIS A 170 15.95 -16.52 25.98
C HIS A 170 17.11 -15.84 25.25
N TRP A 171 17.52 -14.63 25.64
CA TRP A 171 18.63 -13.91 25.00
C TRP A 171 19.95 -14.68 25.07
N LYS A 172 20.26 -15.33 26.19
CA LYS A 172 21.47 -16.18 26.31
C LYS A 172 21.44 -17.30 25.28
N SER A 173 20.33 -18.04 25.20
CA SER A 173 20.20 -19.12 24.21
C SER A 173 20.17 -18.60 22.76
N THR A 174 19.67 -17.40 22.52
CA THR A 174 19.73 -16.75 21.19
C THR A 174 21.17 -16.49 20.79
N ILE A 175 22.03 -16.03 21.71
CA ILE A 175 23.45 -15.82 21.45
C ILE A 175 24.15 -17.15 21.15
N GLU A 176 23.88 -18.20 21.92
CA GLU A 176 24.43 -19.54 21.66
C GLU A 176 23.97 -20.11 20.31
N THR A 177 22.70 -19.90 19.95
CA THR A 177 22.13 -20.33 18.66
C THR A 177 22.80 -19.59 17.51
N ARG A 178 23.03 -18.28 17.67
CA ARG A 178 23.78 -17.46 16.71
C ARG A 178 25.17 -18.05 16.46
N GLU A 179 25.92 -18.35 17.51
CA GLU A 179 27.27 -18.95 17.39
C GLU A 179 27.27 -20.31 16.66
N LYS A 180 26.23 -21.13 16.86
CA LYS A 180 26.07 -22.40 16.14
C LYS A 180 25.76 -22.18 14.66
N LEU A 181 24.83 -21.28 14.34
CA LEU A 181 24.42 -20.96 12.96
C LEU A 181 25.51 -20.20 12.17
N GLU A 182 26.49 -19.61 12.85
CA GLU A 182 27.67 -19.03 12.20
C GLU A 182 28.59 -20.10 11.58
N LYS A 183 28.55 -21.35 12.04
CA LYS A 183 29.33 -22.44 11.45
C LYS A 183 28.56 -22.99 10.25
N PRO A 184 29.10 -22.98 9.01
CA PRO A 184 28.37 -23.46 7.84
C PRO A 184 27.92 -24.91 7.99
N TRP A 185 26.78 -25.23 7.39
CA TRP A 185 26.24 -26.58 7.36
C TRP A 185 27.00 -27.45 6.37
N PHE A 186 27.42 -28.62 6.83
CA PHE A 186 28.01 -29.67 6.00
C PHE A 186 27.19 -30.95 6.13
N LEU A 187 26.89 -31.58 5.01
CA LEU A 187 26.36 -32.94 4.99
C LEU A 187 27.52 -33.93 5.09
N SER A 188 27.36 -34.97 5.90
CA SER A 188 28.35 -36.05 5.95
C SER A 188 28.28 -36.89 4.69
N ASP A 189 29.45 -37.32 4.19
CA ASP A 189 29.55 -38.16 2.98
C ASP A 189 28.75 -39.46 3.08
N SER A 190 28.50 -39.97 4.29
CA SER A 190 27.63 -41.13 4.53
C SER A 190 26.18 -40.91 4.12
N VAL A 191 25.62 -39.73 4.42
CA VAL A 191 24.21 -39.38 4.11
C VAL A 191 24.04 -39.18 2.61
N ILE A 192 25.04 -38.57 1.98
CA ILE A 192 25.08 -38.39 0.53
C ILE A 192 25.18 -39.76 -0.15
N GLY A 193 26.03 -40.66 0.35
CA GLY A 193 26.19 -42.02 -0.18
C GLY A 193 24.93 -42.89 -0.10
N GLU A 194 24.16 -42.81 0.98
CA GLU A 194 22.92 -43.57 1.17
C GLU A 194 21.81 -43.16 0.18
N LEU A 195 21.72 -41.87 -0.15
CA LEU A 195 20.69 -41.37 -1.08
C LEU A 195 20.94 -41.77 -2.54
N PHE A 196 22.21 -41.76 -2.96
CA PHE A 196 22.57 -42.15 -4.33
C PHE A 196 22.70 -43.67 -4.53
N THR A 197 22.69 -44.45 -3.45
CA THR A 197 22.56 -45.92 -3.52
C THR A 197 21.09 -46.35 -3.59
N GLN A 198 20.17 -45.65 -2.93
CA GLN A 198 18.73 -45.96 -3.01
C GLN A 198 18.11 -45.65 -4.38
N GLU A 199 18.59 -44.64 -5.12
CA GLU A 199 18.09 -44.35 -6.48
C GLU A 199 18.62 -45.30 -7.56
N GLN A 200 19.67 -46.11 -7.27
CA GLN A 200 20.22 -47.08 -8.23
C GLN A 200 19.52 -48.45 -8.20
N ASP A 201 18.72 -48.75 -7.18
CA ASP A 201 17.98 -50.03 -7.08
C ASP A 201 16.62 -50.02 -7.81
N TRP A 202 16.27 -48.92 -8.50
CA TRP A 202 15.02 -48.80 -9.27
C TRP A 202 15.30 -48.65 -10.78
N ALA A 203 15.66 -49.76 -11.43
CA ALA A 203 15.54 -49.99 -12.86
C ALA A 203 15.38 -51.50 -13.18
N PRO A 204 14.69 -51.89 -14.28
CA PRO A 204 13.60 -52.87 -14.23
C PRO A 204 13.88 -54.21 -14.93
N GLU A 205 13.30 -55.32 -14.44
CA GLU A 205 13.10 -56.54 -15.22
C GLU A 205 11.66 -57.10 -15.08
N GLU A 206 10.91 -56.90 -16.17
CA GLU A 206 10.03 -57.86 -16.86
C GLU A 206 8.79 -58.47 -16.15
N ALA A 207 7.66 -57.80 -16.41
CA ALA A 207 6.45 -58.34 -17.07
C ALA A 207 5.73 -59.56 -16.45
N GLN A 208 4.60 -59.28 -15.79
CA GLN A 208 3.36 -60.04 -16.02
C GLN A 208 2.17 -59.08 -16.18
N MET A 209 1.56 -59.13 -17.38
CA MET A 209 0.25 -58.55 -17.68
C MET A 209 -0.81 -59.26 -16.85
N GLU A 210 -1.74 -58.51 -16.23
CA GLU A 210 -3.17 -58.70 -16.48
C GLU A 210 -4.08 -57.61 -15.85
N VAL A 211 -4.88 -57.00 -16.75
CA VAL A 211 -6.21 -56.38 -16.60
C VAL A 211 -6.40 -55.05 -15.84
N VAL A 212 -6.26 -53.96 -16.60
CA VAL A 212 -7.20 -52.83 -16.83
C VAL A 212 -8.13 -52.39 -15.69
N ASN A 213 -7.92 -51.17 -15.18
CA ASN A 213 -8.85 -50.07 -15.42
C ASN A 213 -8.15 -48.70 -15.39
N GLU A 214 -8.62 -47.84 -16.28
CA GLU A 214 -7.98 -46.66 -16.86
C GLU A 214 -7.87 -45.49 -15.89
N ASP A 215 -6.67 -44.90 -15.79
CA ASP A 215 -6.43 -43.46 -15.96
C ASP A 215 -4.93 -43.16 -15.80
N PHE A 216 -4.40 -42.32 -16.69
CA PHE A 216 -2.98 -41.92 -16.89
C PHE A 216 -2.14 -42.77 -17.86
N VAL A 217 -2.24 -42.44 -19.15
CA VAL A 217 -1.18 -42.69 -20.13
C VAL A 217 -0.48 -41.39 -20.49
N SER A 218 0.85 -41.44 -20.37
CA SER A 218 1.86 -40.50 -20.84
C SER A 218 1.73 -40.09 -22.30
N LEU A 219 1.90 -38.80 -22.59
CA LEU A 219 2.35 -38.31 -23.89
C LEU A 219 3.40 -37.23 -23.65
N GLY A 220 4.63 -37.50 -24.10
CA GLY A 220 5.69 -36.52 -24.14
C GLY A 220 5.33 -35.37 -25.07
N TYR A 221 5.57 -34.14 -24.63
CA TYR A 221 5.44 -32.95 -25.48
C TYR A 221 6.79 -32.27 -25.62
N LYS A 222 7.30 -32.26 -26.86
CA LYS A 222 8.24 -31.26 -27.37
C LYS A 222 7.50 -29.93 -27.53
N THR A 223 8.14 -28.84 -27.11
CA THR A 223 7.65 -27.46 -27.25
C THR A 223 7.52 -27.05 -28.73
N PRO A 224 6.43 -26.37 -29.16
CA PRO A 224 6.34 -25.81 -30.51
C PRO A 224 7.07 -24.47 -30.63
N GLU A 225 7.75 -24.25 -31.76
CA GLU A 225 8.39 -22.97 -32.14
C GLU A 225 7.33 -21.90 -32.46
N HIS A 226 7.39 -20.74 -31.80
CA HIS A 226 6.54 -19.59 -32.10
C HIS A 226 7.20 -18.63 -33.12
N LYS A 227 6.54 -18.45 -34.26
CA LYS A 227 6.86 -17.43 -35.28
C LYS A 227 6.64 -16.01 -34.72
N LYS A 228 7.65 -15.13 -34.86
CA LYS A 228 7.58 -13.69 -34.59
C LYS A 228 6.64 -13.00 -35.60
N ASN A 229 5.49 -12.51 -35.16
CA ASN A 229 4.71 -11.53 -35.91
C ASN A 229 5.23 -10.12 -35.61
N LYS A 230 5.54 -9.35 -36.67
CA LYS A 230 5.87 -7.92 -36.59
C LYS A 230 4.59 -7.15 -36.25
N THR A 231 4.60 -6.42 -35.15
CA THR A 231 3.54 -5.48 -34.76
C THR A 231 3.51 -4.26 -35.69
N THR A 232 2.32 -3.72 -35.91
CA THR A 232 2.09 -2.57 -36.79
C THR A 232 2.27 -1.24 -36.05
N PHE A 233 2.62 -0.17 -36.77
CA PHE A 233 2.91 1.17 -36.20
C PHE A 233 1.76 1.76 -35.35
N ILE A 234 0.52 1.38 -35.66
CA ILE A 234 -0.67 1.81 -34.90
C ILE A 234 -0.73 1.11 -33.53
N GLU A 235 -0.34 -0.17 -33.46
CA GLU A 235 -0.26 -0.91 -32.18
C GLU A 235 0.85 -0.35 -31.29
N GLN A 236 1.99 0.08 -31.87
CA GLN A 236 3.07 0.74 -31.11
C GLN A 236 2.62 2.07 -30.50
N LEU A 237 1.85 2.88 -31.22
CA LEU A 237 1.31 4.15 -30.70
C LEU A 237 0.26 3.96 -29.59
N GLN A 238 -0.51 2.88 -29.65
CA GLN A 238 -1.45 2.52 -28.57
C GLN A 238 -0.73 1.98 -27.33
N GLU A 239 0.36 1.24 -27.52
CA GLU A 239 1.22 0.76 -26.43
C GLU A 239 1.94 1.90 -25.71
N GLU A 240 2.46 2.90 -26.42
CA GLU A 240 3.09 4.08 -25.81
C GLU A 240 2.09 4.92 -25.01
N ARG A 241 0.87 5.12 -25.53
CA ARG A 241 -0.19 5.85 -24.81
C ARG A 241 -0.62 5.17 -23.52
N MET A 242 -0.70 3.83 -23.52
CA MET A 242 -1.00 3.06 -22.32
C MET A 242 0.18 3.00 -21.34
N LYS A 243 1.42 3.09 -21.83
CA LYS A 243 2.63 3.19 -20.99
C LYS A 243 2.66 4.49 -20.20
N ASP A 244 2.32 5.61 -20.84
CA ASP A 244 2.23 6.92 -20.17
C ASP A 244 1.11 6.96 -19.11
N GLU A 245 0.03 6.17 -19.30
CA GLU A 245 -1.06 6.02 -18.33
C GLU A 245 -0.75 5.00 -17.21
N LEU A 246 0.24 4.13 -17.40
CA LEU A 246 0.65 3.05 -16.49
C LEU A 246 2.02 3.27 -15.84
N GLU A 247 2.63 4.45 -15.96
CA GLU A 247 3.81 4.83 -15.16
C GLU A 247 3.44 4.92 -13.67
N ILE A 248 3.45 3.75 -13.03
CA ILE A 248 3.58 3.59 -11.61
C ILE A 248 5.06 3.82 -11.32
N THR A 249 5.40 4.98 -10.78
CA THR A 249 6.72 5.16 -10.16
C THR A 249 6.82 4.15 -9.03
N SER A 250 7.67 3.14 -9.24
CA SER A 250 8.13 2.23 -8.20
C SER A 250 8.75 3.04 -7.06
N PRO A 251 8.56 2.66 -5.78
CA PRO A 251 9.18 3.34 -4.63
C PRO A 251 10.69 3.08 -4.50
N TYR A 252 11.36 2.64 -5.57
CA TYR A 252 12.80 2.44 -5.63
C TYR A 252 13.37 3.30 -6.75
N ASP A 253 14.21 4.28 -6.39
CA ASP A 253 15.10 4.97 -7.31
C ASP A 253 15.91 3.94 -8.11
N SER A 254 15.52 3.70 -9.37
CA SER A 254 16.40 3.02 -10.32
C SER A 254 17.27 4.10 -10.98
N THR A 255 18.47 4.30 -10.42
CA THR A 255 19.53 4.93 -11.19
C THR A 255 19.92 3.99 -12.33
N ASN A 256 19.69 4.45 -13.56
CA ASN A 256 20.22 3.99 -14.83
C ASN A 256 20.46 2.47 -15.02
N THR A 257 19.65 1.83 -15.85
CA THR A 257 20.20 0.97 -16.92
C THR A 257 19.20 0.82 -18.05
N SER A 258 19.65 1.25 -19.22
CA SER A 258 19.08 0.95 -20.52
C SER A 258 19.15 -0.56 -20.80
N THR A 259 18.22 -1.01 -21.64
CA THR A 259 18.16 -2.26 -22.42
C THR A 259 17.49 -3.52 -21.85
N SER A 260 16.66 -4.09 -22.74
CA SER A 260 16.16 -5.47 -22.82
C SER A 260 14.90 -5.85 -22.01
N LEU A 261 13.76 -5.56 -22.64
CA LEU A 261 12.46 -6.21 -22.40
C LEU A 261 12.49 -7.71 -22.76
N HIS A 262 11.88 -8.55 -21.94
CA HIS A 262 11.08 -9.67 -22.46
C HIS A 262 9.77 -9.85 -21.67
N SER A 263 8.72 -10.03 -22.47
CA SER A 263 7.28 -10.02 -22.19
C SER A 263 6.81 -11.11 -21.20
N LEU A 264 5.91 -10.73 -20.29
CA LEU A 264 4.99 -11.64 -19.62
C LEU A 264 3.58 -11.39 -20.17
N SER A 265 3.11 -12.31 -21.01
CA SER A 265 1.75 -12.35 -21.52
C SER A 265 0.79 -12.85 -20.43
N PHE A 266 -0.22 -12.06 -20.06
CA PHE A 266 -1.37 -12.54 -19.30
C PHE A 266 -2.56 -12.72 -20.24
N GLN A 267 -3.10 -13.95 -20.27
CA GLN A 267 -4.35 -14.25 -20.95
C GLN A 267 -5.52 -13.63 -20.16
N PHE A 268 -6.24 -12.71 -20.81
CA PHE A 268 -7.42 -12.06 -20.26
C PHE A 268 -8.64 -12.99 -20.31
N ILE A 269 -9.34 -13.10 -19.17
CA ILE A 269 -10.73 -13.54 -19.11
C ILE A 269 -11.58 -12.43 -19.74
N SER A 270 -12.28 -12.79 -20.82
CA SER A 270 -13.16 -11.92 -21.59
C SER A 270 -14.56 -11.93 -20.98
N SER A 271 -14.85 -11.01 -20.06
CA SER A 271 -16.22 -10.77 -19.60
C SER A 271 -16.42 -9.39 -18.95
N LEU A 272 -16.00 -8.32 -19.60
CA LEU A 272 -16.42 -6.95 -19.28
C LEU A 272 -16.40 -6.12 -20.58
N LYS A 273 -17.43 -6.29 -21.41
CA LYS A 273 -17.60 -5.53 -22.66
C LYS A 273 -18.64 -4.41 -22.59
N ASP A 274 -19.21 -4.13 -21.43
CA ASP A 274 -20.27 -3.13 -21.27
C ASP A 274 -19.90 -2.01 -20.28
N LEU A 275 -18.84 -1.27 -20.58
CA LEU A 275 -18.68 0.10 -20.10
C LEU A 275 -18.42 0.96 -21.32
N SER A 276 -19.48 1.57 -21.86
CA SER A 276 -19.36 2.50 -22.98
C SER A 276 -18.64 3.78 -22.54
N ASP A 277 -17.55 4.10 -23.23
CA ASP A 277 -16.85 5.39 -23.15
C ASP A 277 -17.76 6.50 -23.70
N THR A 278 -18.29 7.35 -22.81
CA THR A 278 -18.89 8.63 -23.23
C THR A 278 -17.87 9.74 -23.08
N HIS A 279 -17.38 10.21 -24.23
CA HIS A 279 -16.63 11.45 -24.39
C HIS A 279 -17.42 12.65 -23.84
N PHE A 280 -16.78 13.41 -22.93
CA PHE A 280 -17.23 14.72 -22.51
C PHE A 280 -16.71 15.81 -23.48
N LEU A 281 -17.58 16.80 -23.75
CA LEU A 281 -17.41 18.06 -24.52
C LEU A 281 -17.83 18.03 -26.01
N ASN A 282 -19.10 18.34 -26.28
CA ASN A 282 -19.52 19.59 -26.95
C ASN A 282 -21.02 19.57 -27.26
N SER A 283 -21.75 20.56 -26.74
CA SER A 283 -22.93 21.09 -27.40
C SER A 283 -23.13 22.53 -26.95
N SER A 284 -22.57 23.44 -27.74
CA SER A 284 -23.00 24.83 -27.81
C SER A 284 -23.29 25.11 -29.27
N ASN A 285 -24.57 25.26 -29.59
CA ASN A 285 -25.16 26.36 -30.36
C ASN A 285 -26.42 25.89 -31.08
N GLN A 286 -27.57 26.41 -30.66
CA GLN A 286 -28.44 27.14 -31.58
C GLN A 286 -29.35 28.08 -30.76
N ILE A 287 -29.22 29.36 -31.09
CA ILE A 287 -30.13 30.46 -30.76
C ILE A 287 -31.35 30.30 -31.66
N ASP A 288 -32.56 30.43 -31.12
CA ASP A 288 -33.59 31.30 -31.69
C ASP A 288 -34.71 31.59 -30.68
N ASN A 289 -35.28 32.77 -30.84
CA ASN A 289 -36.16 33.51 -29.93
C ASN A 289 -37.59 32.95 -29.86
N ASP A 290 -38.26 33.14 -28.72
CA ASP A 290 -39.40 34.07 -28.56
C ASP A 290 -40.30 33.67 -27.36
N ASP A 291 -40.59 34.71 -26.56
CA ASP A 291 -41.83 35.04 -25.85
C ASP A 291 -42.47 34.21 -24.71
N GLU A 292 -42.74 35.00 -23.66
CA GLU A 292 -43.89 35.02 -22.73
C GLU A 292 -44.03 34.01 -21.57
N LYS A 293 -43.92 34.60 -20.36
CA LYS A 293 -44.78 34.45 -19.18
C LYS A 293 -45.59 33.14 -19.05
N SER A 294 -45.27 32.37 -18.01
CA SER A 294 -46.30 31.94 -17.06
C SER A 294 -45.71 31.50 -15.73
N LEU A 295 -46.22 32.15 -14.66
CA LEU A 295 -46.18 31.69 -13.28
C LEU A 295 -46.90 30.33 -13.18
N GLY A 296 -46.27 29.38 -12.49
CA GLY A 296 -46.88 28.13 -12.05
C GLY A 296 -46.27 27.70 -10.72
N ILE A 297 -46.85 28.18 -9.63
CA ILE A 297 -46.61 27.74 -8.25
C ILE A 297 -47.19 26.33 -8.08
N LEU A 298 -46.41 25.35 -7.60
CA LEU A 298 -46.79 24.16 -6.81
C LEU A 298 -45.57 23.21 -6.77
N GLY A 299 -44.99 22.77 -5.65
CA GLY A 299 -45.35 22.89 -4.25
C GLY A 299 -44.11 22.82 -3.37
N CYS A 300 -44.22 23.47 -2.21
CA CYS A 300 -43.25 23.50 -1.14
C CYS A 300 -43.27 22.16 -0.39
N GLU A 301 -42.22 21.35 -0.51
CA GLU A 301 -41.84 20.43 0.56
C GLU A 301 -40.70 21.09 1.35
N CYS A 302 -41.11 21.69 2.46
CA CYS A 302 -40.25 22.26 3.47
C CYS A 302 -39.58 21.11 4.23
N THR A 303 -38.45 20.62 3.73
CA THR A 303 -37.49 19.92 4.58
C THR A 303 -36.59 20.99 5.16
N ASP A 304 -36.75 21.24 6.47
CA ASP A 304 -35.91 22.13 7.26
C ASP A 304 -34.43 21.98 6.85
N PRO A 305 -33.71 23.07 6.50
CA PRO A 305 -32.28 22.98 6.35
C PRO A 305 -31.73 22.63 7.74
N SER A 306 -31.22 21.41 7.87
CA SER A 306 -30.46 21.00 9.04
C SER A 306 -29.48 22.13 9.36
N VAL A 307 -29.60 22.74 10.54
CA VAL A 307 -28.69 23.78 11.02
C VAL A 307 -27.33 23.13 11.23
N THR A 308 -26.57 22.98 10.16
CA THR A 308 -25.14 22.72 10.22
C THR A 308 -24.51 24.00 10.73
N VAL A 309 -24.12 24.00 12.00
CA VAL A 309 -23.26 25.02 12.59
C VAL A 309 -22.08 25.21 11.62
N PRO A 310 -21.92 26.38 10.98
CA PRO A 310 -20.89 26.59 9.99
C PRO A 310 -19.54 26.56 10.70
N ASN A 311 -18.83 25.44 10.60
CA ASN A 311 -17.47 25.35 11.07
C ASN A 311 -16.53 25.86 9.96
N LYS A 312 -15.41 26.48 10.35
CA LYS A 312 -14.42 27.06 9.40
C LYS A 312 -13.99 26.05 8.32
N THR A 313 -13.98 24.75 8.64
CA THR A 313 -13.66 23.64 7.75
C THR A 313 -14.70 23.42 6.65
N SER A 314 -15.99 23.49 6.97
CA SER A 314 -17.09 23.34 5.99
C SER A 314 -17.13 24.55 5.06
N ALA A 315 -16.96 25.75 5.59
CA ALA A 315 -16.88 26.98 4.80
C ALA A 315 -15.70 26.95 3.80
N LYS A 316 -14.52 26.50 4.25
CA LYS A 316 -13.34 26.30 3.38
C LYS A 316 -13.61 25.29 2.26
N SER A 317 -14.23 24.16 2.58
CA SER A 317 -14.53 23.12 1.60
C SER A 317 -15.56 23.59 0.56
N SER A 318 -16.57 24.35 0.99
CA SER A 318 -17.56 24.96 0.09
C SER A 318 -16.90 25.98 -0.85
N LEU A 319 -16.03 26.85 -0.34
CA LEU A 319 -15.30 27.81 -1.17
C LEU A 319 -14.40 27.10 -2.18
N MET A 320 -13.69 26.04 -1.77
CA MET A 320 -12.88 25.21 -2.66
C MET A 320 -13.70 24.63 -3.81
N LEU A 321 -14.91 24.14 -3.54
CA LEU A 321 -15.82 23.62 -4.56
C LEU A 321 -16.33 24.71 -5.51
N THR A 322 -16.72 25.88 -4.98
CA THR A 322 -17.13 27.02 -5.81
C THR A 322 -16.00 27.43 -6.77
N LEU A 323 -14.77 27.50 -6.29
CA LEU A 323 -13.60 27.84 -7.11
C LEU A 323 -13.30 26.79 -8.20
N LEU A 324 -13.58 25.51 -7.93
CA LEU A 324 -13.43 24.44 -8.92
C LEU A 324 -14.43 24.58 -10.07
N GLU A 325 -15.64 25.06 -9.78
CA GLU A 325 -16.73 25.25 -10.75
C GLU A 325 -16.54 26.48 -11.64
N VAL A 326 -15.76 27.46 -11.19
CA VAL A 326 -15.40 28.64 -11.98
C VAL A 326 -14.66 28.18 -13.25
N ARG A 327 -15.18 28.53 -14.43
CA ARG A 327 -14.58 28.11 -15.73
C ARG A 327 -13.23 28.78 -16.00
N MET A 328 -13.01 29.98 -15.46
CA MET A 328 -11.80 30.77 -15.65
C MET A 328 -10.58 30.11 -14.99
N LYS A 329 -9.38 30.38 -15.53
CA LYS A 329 -8.11 29.91 -14.95
C LYS A 329 -7.66 30.78 -13.77
N GLU A 330 -8.16 32.00 -13.72
CA GLU A 330 -7.83 32.99 -12.71
C GLU A 330 -9.08 33.81 -12.36
N ILE A 331 -9.10 34.39 -11.17
CA ILE A 331 -10.18 35.26 -10.71
C ILE A 331 -9.61 36.34 -9.78
N SER A 332 -10.13 37.56 -9.86
CA SER A 332 -9.74 38.60 -8.91
C SER A 332 -10.41 38.39 -7.56
N ASN A 333 -9.79 38.84 -6.47
CA ASN A 333 -10.40 38.77 -5.13
C ASN A 333 -11.74 39.52 -5.07
N TYR A 334 -11.87 40.62 -5.84
CA TYR A 334 -13.11 41.38 -5.93
C TYR A 334 -14.20 40.56 -6.62
N ASP A 335 -13.91 40.04 -7.82
CA ASP A 335 -14.90 39.25 -8.58
C ASP A 335 -15.28 37.98 -7.83
N LEU A 336 -14.33 37.36 -7.11
CA LEU A 336 -14.60 36.20 -6.25
C LEU A 336 -15.55 36.55 -5.10
N TYR A 337 -15.36 37.70 -4.47
CA TYR A 337 -16.22 38.16 -3.36
C TYR A 337 -17.64 38.48 -3.83
N GLU A 338 -17.81 38.97 -5.06
CA GLU A 338 -19.12 39.30 -5.64
C GLU A 338 -19.93 38.05 -6.05
N LEU A 339 -19.33 36.86 -6.10
CA LEU A 339 -20.08 35.62 -6.38
C LEU A 339 -21.09 35.35 -5.26
N ARG A 340 -22.35 35.10 -5.65
CA ARG A 340 -23.46 34.88 -4.70
C ARG A 340 -23.18 33.71 -3.77
N GLU A 341 -22.62 32.63 -4.28
CA GLU A 341 -22.26 31.44 -3.52
C GLU A 341 -21.20 31.76 -2.46
N VAL A 342 -20.22 32.59 -2.81
CA VAL A 342 -19.15 33.03 -1.89
C VAL A 342 -19.71 33.96 -0.82
N ARG A 343 -20.57 34.92 -1.20
CA ARG A 343 -21.27 35.80 -0.24
C ARG A 343 -22.03 34.97 0.79
N ASN A 344 -22.80 33.96 0.38
CA ASN A 344 -23.54 33.10 1.31
C ASN A 344 -22.61 32.38 2.31
N ILE A 345 -21.47 31.86 1.84
CA ILE A 345 -20.47 31.19 2.69
C ILE A 345 -19.88 32.19 3.69
N VAL A 346 -19.51 33.37 3.22
CA VAL A 346 -18.89 34.43 4.03
C VAL A 346 -19.87 34.96 5.08
N THR A 347 -21.10 35.31 4.70
CA THR A 347 -22.14 35.79 5.62
C THR A 347 -22.45 34.76 6.70
N SER A 348 -22.49 33.47 6.34
CA SER A 348 -22.69 32.39 7.30
C SER A 348 -21.54 32.28 8.31
N LEU A 349 -20.29 32.43 7.87
CA LEU A 349 -19.11 32.39 8.74
C LEU A 349 -18.97 33.67 9.58
N ALA A 350 -19.28 34.84 9.01
CA ALA A 350 -19.30 36.12 9.71
C ALA A 350 -20.34 36.15 10.82
N SER A 351 -21.52 35.55 10.60
CA SER A 351 -22.55 35.37 11.62
C SER A 351 -22.04 34.54 12.81
N PHE A 352 -21.28 33.48 12.55
CA PHE A 352 -20.63 32.69 13.60
C PHE A 352 -19.57 33.50 14.34
N HIS A 353 -18.71 34.24 13.63
CA HIS A 353 -17.70 35.10 14.26
C HIS A 353 -18.33 36.22 15.10
N PHE A 354 -19.46 36.78 14.65
CA PHE A 354 -20.20 37.80 15.38
C PHE A 354 -20.71 37.27 16.72
N GLN A 355 -21.23 36.04 16.75
CA GLN A 355 -21.65 35.38 18.00
C GLN A 355 -20.49 35.09 18.97
N GLN A 356 -19.27 34.94 18.46
CA GLN A 356 -18.07 34.61 19.24
C GLN A 356 -17.26 35.85 19.67
N GLN A 357 -17.77 37.07 19.44
CA GLN A 357 -17.05 38.29 19.82
C GLN A 357 -16.97 38.44 21.35
N ASN A 358 -15.77 38.79 21.84
CA ASN A 358 -15.56 39.11 23.25
C ASN A 358 -16.31 40.39 23.64
N VAL A 359 -16.86 40.40 24.85
CA VAL A 359 -17.58 41.55 25.43
C VAL A 359 -16.60 42.72 25.60
N GLY A 360 -16.50 43.59 24.59
CA GLY A 360 -15.63 44.77 24.61
C GLY A 360 -15.04 45.20 23.26
N ILE A 361 -15.00 44.31 22.26
CA ILE A 361 -14.57 44.66 20.89
C ILE A 361 -15.67 44.23 19.91
N MET A 362 -16.53 45.18 19.56
CA MET A 362 -17.62 44.95 18.62
C MET A 362 -17.22 45.49 17.24
N LYS A 363 -16.73 44.60 16.37
CA LYS A 363 -16.51 44.95 14.95
C LYS A 363 -17.86 44.98 14.22
N SER A 364 -17.99 45.82 13.18
CA SER A 364 -19.19 45.79 12.33
C SER A 364 -19.30 44.45 11.59
N PHE A 365 -20.51 44.09 11.22
CA PHE A 365 -20.77 42.85 10.48
C PHE A 365 -20.02 42.84 9.13
N ASP A 366 -19.99 43.96 8.41
CA ASP A 366 -19.24 44.10 7.16
C ASP A 366 -17.74 43.87 7.34
N THR A 367 -17.15 44.32 8.45
CA THR A 367 -15.73 44.05 8.76
C THR A 367 -15.52 42.56 9.01
N LEU A 368 -16.45 41.87 9.69
CA LEU A 368 -16.36 40.43 9.90
C LEU A 368 -16.53 39.64 8.60
N GLU A 369 -17.35 40.09 7.66
CA GLU A 369 -17.47 39.47 6.34
C GLU A 369 -16.16 39.57 5.56
N ILE A 370 -15.54 40.75 5.53
CA ILE A 370 -14.25 40.95 4.84
C ILE A 370 -13.16 40.10 5.49
N GLU A 371 -13.07 40.09 6.82
CA GLU A 371 -12.11 39.26 7.56
C GLU A 371 -12.34 37.76 7.30
N ALA A 372 -13.59 37.30 7.36
CA ALA A 372 -13.94 35.90 7.09
C ALA A 372 -13.59 35.47 5.67
N PHE A 373 -13.83 36.34 4.68
CA PHE A 373 -13.46 36.10 3.28
C PHE A 373 -11.94 35.98 3.13
N GLN A 374 -11.18 36.96 3.65
CA GLN A 374 -9.73 36.95 3.57
C GLN A 374 -9.13 35.73 4.27
N ASP A 375 -9.63 35.37 5.45
CA ASP A 375 -9.23 34.17 6.18
C ASP A 375 -9.41 32.89 5.35
N LEU A 376 -10.54 32.74 4.67
CA LEU A 376 -10.82 31.57 3.83
C LEU A 376 -9.90 31.51 2.61
N VAL A 377 -9.68 32.64 1.95
CA VAL A 377 -8.76 32.72 0.80
C VAL A 377 -7.32 32.41 1.24
N HIS A 378 -6.87 33.00 2.36
CA HIS A 378 -5.54 32.73 2.93
C HIS A 378 -5.36 31.26 3.31
N LEU A 379 -6.39 30.58 3.83
CA LEU A 379 -6.32 29.15 4.11
C LEU A 379 -6.05 28.33 2.84
N LEU A 380 -6.72 28.63 1.74
CA LEU A 380 -6.52 27.92 0.47
C LEU A 380 -5.13 28.21 -0.12
N ILE A 381 -4.65 29.44 0.00
CA ILE A 381 -3.29 29.83 -0.41
C ILE A 381 -2.24 29.10 0.42
N ASN A 382 -2.39 29.09 1.75
CA ASN A 382 -1.44 28.44 2.67
C ASN A 382 -1.39 26.92 2.50
N GLN A 383 -2.46 26.31 1.96
CA GLN A 383 -2.48 24.89 1.62
C GLN A 383 -1.90 24.59 0.21
N GLY A 384 -1.56 25.62 -0.56
CA GLY A 384 -1.09 25.52 -1.94
C GLY A 384 -2.16 25.10 -2.93
N LEU A 385 -3.44 25.27 -2.57
CA LEU A 385 -4.58 24.92 -3.43
C LEU A 385 -4.85 26.00 -4.48
N VAL A 386 -4.58 27.26 -4.15
CA VAL A 386 -4.60 28.39 -5.08
C VAL A 386 -3.32 29.19 -4.88
N ALA A 387 -2.87 29.91 -5.92
CA ALA A 387 -1.66 30.73 -5.85
C ALA A 387 -1.99 32.20 -6.13
N LEU A 388 -1.22 33.11 -5.54
CA LEU A 388 -1.27 34.53 -5.90
C LEU A 388 -0.45 34.73 -7.17
N LYS A 389 -1.07 35.24 -8.22
CA LYS A 389 -0.41 35.43 -9.53
C LYS A 389 0.34 36.76 -9.60
N ASP A 390 -0.17 37.77 -8.90
CA ASP A 390 0.37 39.13 -8.86
C ASP A 390 0.99 39.45 -7.49
N THR A 391 1.99 40.32 -7.49
CA THR A 391 2.63 40.83 -6.26
C THR A 391 1.71 41.69 -5.42
N GLU A 392 0.63 42.22 -6.01
CA GLU A 392 -0.41 42.99 -5.30
C GLU A 392 -1.44 42.08 -4.61
N GLY A 393 -1.40 40.77 -4.87
CA GLY A 393 -2.25 39.76 -4.24
C GLY A 393 -3.73 39.89 -4.59
N LYS A 394 -4.07 40.51 -5.73
CA LYS A 394 -5.45 40.74 -6.17
C LYS A 394 -5.96 39.64 -7.10
N MET A 395 -5.08 38.85 -7.71
CA MET A 395 -5.42 37.81 -8.68
C MET A 395 -5.03 36.42 -8.17
N LEU A 396 -6.01 35.53 -8.13
CA LEU A 396 -5.85 34.14 -7.74
C LEU A 396 -5.72 33.25 -8.98
N ASP A 397 -4.67 32.44 -9.03
CA ASP A 397 -4.52 31.34 -9.97
C ASP A 397 -5.23 30.09 -9.44
N LEU A 398 -6.20 29.60 -10.23
CA LEU A 398 -7.03 28.43 -9.93
C LEU A 398 -6.50 27.15 -10.59
N LEU A 399 -5.46 27.24 -11.43
CA LEU A 399 -4.86 26.08 -12.08
C LEU A 399 -4.32 25.03 -11.09
N PRO A 400 -3.67 25.39 -9.97
CA PRO A 400 -3.22 24.40 -8.98
C PRO A 400 -4.37 23.52 -8.48
N LEU A 401 -5.48 24.14 -8.10
CA LEU A 401 -6.68 23.45 -7.63
C LEU A 401 -7.22 22.47 -8.67
N LYS A 402 -7.39 22.95 -9.91
CA LYS A 402 -7.96 22.16 -11.01
C LYS A 402 -7.07 20.95 -11.36
N LYS A 403 -5.76 21.16 -11.47
CA LYS A 403 -4.80 20.08 -11.73
C LYS A 403 -4.81 19.02 -10.62
N LEU A 404 -4.88 19.46 -9.36
CA LEU A 404 -4.90 18.54 -8.22
C LEU A 404 -6.19 17.72 -8.16
N PHE A 405 -7.34 18.34 -8.46
CA PHE A 405 -8.62 17.62 -8.58
C PHE A 405 -8.61 16.61 -9.72
N GLU A 406 -8.10 16.98 -10.89
CA GLU A 406 -7.98 16.08 -12.04
C GLU A 406 -7.06 14.89 -11.72
N TYR A 407 -5.92 15.14 -11.08
CA TYR A 407 -5.01 14.10 -10.62
C TYR A 407 -5.68 13.15 -9.63
N ALA A 408 -6.34 13.69 -8.59
CA ALA A 408 -7.00 12.89 -7.57
C ALA A 408 -8.12 12.01 -8.16
N GLN A 409 -8.94 12.56 -9.07
CA GLN A 409 -9.98 11.80 -9.76
C GLN A 409 -9.39 10.64 -10.57
N LYS A 410 -8.38 10.90 -11.41
CA LYS A 410 -7.72 9.86 -12.21
C LYS A 410 -7.12 8.78 -11.31
N ARG A 411 -6.44 9.19 -10.24
CA ARG A 411 -5.80 8.27 -9.30
C ARG A 411 -6.81 7.39 -8.59
N ILE A 412 -7.90 7.95 -8.08
CA ILE A 412 -8.98 7.19 -7.43
C ILE A 412 -9.62 6.21 -8.43
N LEU A 413 -9.92 6.65 -9.64
CA LEU A 413 -10.52 5.79 -10.68
C LEU A 413 -9.61 4.61 -11.03
N VAL A 414 -8.30 4.83 -11.17
CA VAL A 414 -7.34 3.75 -11.43
C VAL A 414 -7.27 2.78 -10.26
N LEU A 415 -7.20 3.28 -9.01
CA LEU A 415 -7.20 2.43 -7.82
C LEU A 415 -8.48 1.58 -7.75
N MET A 416 -9.63 2.17 -8.09
CA MET A 416 -10.91 1.46 -8.17
C MET A 416 -10.95 0.40 -9.26
N LYS A 417 -10.48 0.72 -10.47
CA LYS A 417 -10.42 -0.23 -11.59
C LYS A 417 -9.54 -1.44 -11.27
N LEU A 418 -8.44 -1.22 -10.54
CA LEU A 418 -7.53 -2.26 -10.09
C LEU A 418 -8.01 -3.00 -8.83
N ARG A 419 -9.17 -2.64 -8.27
CA ARG A 419 -9.67 -3.13 -6.97
C ARG A 419 -8.63 -3.04 -5.86
N CYS A 420 -7.87 -1.94 -5.87
CA CYS A 420 -6.85 -1.67 -4.87
C CYS A 420 -7.54 -1.25 -3.56
N TYR A 421 -7.34 -2.02 -2.49
CA TYR A 421 -7.90 -1.69 -1.18
C TYR A 421 -7.11 -0.59 -0.46
N THR A 422 -5.83 -0.43 -0.78
CA THR A 422 -4.94 0.54 -0.14
C THR A 422 -3.94 1.12 -1.13
N GLY A 423 -3.87 2.45 -1.24
CA GLY A 423 -2.93 3.13 -2.14
C GLY A 423 -2.24 4.32 -1.49
N THR A 424 -0.90 4.35 -1.54
CA THR A 424 -0.10 5.48 -1.08
C THR A 424 -0.06 6.59 -2.13
N ILE A 425 -0.15 7.84 -1.65
CA ILE A 425 0.05 9.08 -2.40
C ILE A 425 1.12 9.90 -1.68
N GLU A 426 2.31 9.95 -2.25
CA GLU A 426 3.44 10.70 -1.69
C GLU A 426 3.35 12.19 -2.05
N LEU A 427 3.64 13.08 -1.10
CA LEU A 427 3.60 14.53 -1.30
C LEU A 427 4.54 14.96 -2.43
N ASN A 428 5.79 14.50 -2.38
CA ASN A 428 6.84 14.88 -3.34
C ASN A 428 6.45 14.48 -4.77
N HIS A 429 5.88 13.28 -4.94
CA HIS A 429 5.43 12.83 -6.25
C HIS A 429 4.32 13.72 -6.82
N VAL A 430 3.36 14.16 -5.99
CA VAL A 430 2.30 15.08 -6.44
C VAL A 430 2.88 16.45 -6.79
N GLN A 431 3.80 16.96 -5.97
CA GLN A 431 4.50 18.23 -6.21
C GLN A 431 5.26 18.22 -7.54
N GLU A 432 6.03 17.16 -7.80
CA GLU A 432 6.80 16.98 -9.03
C GLU A 432 5.89 16.77 -10.25
N LYS A 433 4.92 15.84 -10.17
CA LYS A 433 4.05 15.50 -11.31
C LYS A 433 3.23 16.70 -11.78
N LEU A 434 2.72 17.50 -10.85
CA LEU A 434 1.84 18.63 -11.17
C LEU A 434 2.59 19.98 -11.29
N HIS A 435 3.88 20.01 -10.94
CA HIS A 435 4.70 21.21 -10.82
C HIS A 435 4.11 22.22 -9.81
N LEU A 436 3.71 21.71 -8.63
CA LEU A 436 3.04 22.47 -7.57
C LEU A 436 3.83 22.39 -6.26
N PRO A 437 4.98 23.07 -6.12
CA PRO A 437 5.86 22.90 -4.95
C PRO A 437 5.25 23.41 -3.63
N SER A 438 4.25 24.30 -3.70
CA SER A 438 3.59 24.86 -2.52
C SER A 438 2.43 24.00 -1.98
N VAL A 439 2.02 22.94 -2.70
CA VAL A 439 0.91 22.09 -2.22
C VAL A 439 1.33 21.39 -0.94
N THR A 440 0.42 21.38 0.03
CA THR A 440 0.60 20.74 1.33
C THR A 440 -0.18 19.44 1.41
N ILE A 441 0.20 18.56 2.35
CA ILE A 441 -0.54 17.31 2.61
C ILE A 441 -1.98 17.58 3.00
N ASN A 442 -2.23 18.59 3.82
CA ASN A 442 -3.60 18.96 4.18
C ASN A 442 -4.42 19.37 2.95
N GLY A 443 -3.81 20.11 2.01
CA GLY A 443 -4.44 20.41 0.72
C GLY A 443 -4.76 19.15 -0.09
N ILE A 444 -3.80 18.22 -0.19
CA ILE A 444 -4.01 16.93 -0.86
C ILE A 444 -5.16 16.15 -0.19
N VAL A 445 -5.16 16.03 1.15
CA VAL A 445 -6.21 15.36 1.91
C VAL A 445 -7.57 15.96 1.60
N ASP A 446 -7.71 17.29 1.62
CA ASP A 446 -8.98 17.97 1.40
C ASP A 446 -9.53 17.68 -0.02
N VAL A 447 -8.66 17.70 -1.03
CA VAL A 447 -9.04 17.36 -2.42
C VAL A 447 -9.43 15.89 -2.54
N PHE A 448 -8.63 14.96 -2.01
CA PHE A 448 -8.94 13.53 -2.06
C PHE A 448 -10.23 13.18 -1.30
N LYS A 449 -10.48 13.81 -0.14
CA LYS A 449 -11.75 13.66 0.60
C LYS A 449 -12.94 14.05 -0.27
N GLU A 450 -12.84 15.16 -0.99
CA GLU A 450 -13.92 15.64 -1.84
C GLU A 450 -14.13 14.74 -3.06
N CYS A 451 -13.05 14.33 -3.72
CA CYS A 451 -13.12 13.39 -4.83
C CYS A 451 -13.71 12.04 -4.41
N LEU A 452 -13.30 11.47 -3.27
CA LEU A 452 -13.86 10.22 -2.76
C LEU A 452 -15.33 10.35 -2.38
N ARG A 453 -15.74 11.47 -1.77
CA ARG A 453 -17.15 11.76 -1.47
C ARG A 453 -18.00 11.79 -2.73
N LYS A 454 -17.53 12.47 -3.78
CA LYS A 454 -18.22 12.50 -5.10
C LYS A 454 -18.26 11.12 -5.75
N THR A 455 -17.15 10.40 -5.72
CA THR A 455 -17.01 9.07 -6.33
C THR A 455 -17.91 8.04 -5.66
N THR A 456 -18.01 8.04 -4.33
CA THR A 456 -18.90 7.14 -3.56
C THR A 456 -20.37 7.39 -3.90
N LYS A 457 -20.77 8.66 -4.10
CA LYS A 457 -22.13 9.02 -4.52
C LYS A 457 -22.42 8.61 -5.96
N GLN A 458 -21.42 8.71 -6.84
CA GLN A 458 -21.56 8.40 -8.26
C GLN A 458 -21.56 6.90 -8.54
N TYR A 459 -20.78 6.12 -7.78
CA TYR A 459 -20.62 4.68 -7.94
C TYR A 459 -20.87 3.92 -6.62
N PRO A 460 -22.08 4.04 -6.03
CA PRO A 460 -22.41 3.41 -4.75
C PRO A 460 -22.33 1.87 -4.80
N GLN A 461 -22.54 1.29 -5.99
CA GLN A 461 -22.40 -0.14 -6.26
C GLN A 461 -20.95 -0.62 -6.34
N THR A 462 -19.98 0.28 -6.42
CA THR A 462 -18.56 -0.08 -6.57
C THR A 462 -17.79 0.26 -5.29
N LEU A 463 -17.88 1.51 -4.81
CA LEU A 463 -17.15 1.98 -3.65
C LEU A 463 -18.13 2.19 -2.49
N LYS A 464 -17.95 1.42 -1.41
CA LYS A 464 -18.82 1.41 -0.23
C LYS A 464 -18.34 2.42 0.81
N ASN A 465 -17.09 2.32 1.25
CA ASN A 465 -16.48 3.19 2.25
C ASN A 465 -15.05 3.59 1.85
N TRP A 466 -14.55 4.65 2.47
CA TRP A 466 -13.17 5.10 2.29
C TRP A 466 -12.62 5.78 3.54
N TRP A 467 -11.31 5.69 3.73
CA TRP A 467 -10.56 6.40 4.78
C TRP A 467 -9.25 6.95 4.22
N ILE A 468 -8.70 7.97 4.87
CA ILE A 468 -7.41 8.55 4.53
C ILE A 468 -6.58 8.62 5.80
N ASP A 469 -5.47 7.89 5.82
CA ASP A 469 -4.48 7.94 6.89
C ASP A 469 -3.32 8.85 6.49
N LEU A 470 -2.72 9.53 7.47
CA LEU A 470 -1.52 10.32 7.28
C LEU A 470 -0.29 9.43 7.52
N GLU A 471 0.64 9.38 6.57
CA GLU A 471 1.87 8.63 6.78
C GLU A 471 2.75 9.33 7.83
N SER A 472 3.21 8.57 8.83
CA SER A 472 3.92 9.08 10.01
C SER A 472 5.43 9.27 9.81
N ARG A 473 5.95 9.25 8.58
CA ARG A 473 7.35 9.64 8.33
C ARG A 473 7.44 11.16 8.43
N LYS A 474 7.86 11.64 9.61
CA LYS A 474 8.24 13.04 9.80
C LYS A 474 9.56 13.25 9.06
N ASN A 475 9.54 14.04 8.00
CA ASN A 475 10.78 14.64 7.49
C ASN A 475 11.37 15.58 8.55
N LEU A 476 12.63 16.01 8.41
CA LEU A 476 13.35 16.89 9.35
C LEU A 476 12.58 18.18 9.71
N ASP A 477 11.58 18.56 8.91
CA ASP A 477 10.71 19.74 9.10
C ASP A 477 9.32 19.44 9.71
N GLY A 478 9.07 18.22 10.17
CA GLY A 478 7.83 17.86 10.89
C GLY A 478 6.58 17.69 10.02
N GLN A 479 6.68 17.76 8.69
CA GLN A 479 5.59 17.41 7.77
C GLN A 479 5.56 15.89 7.48
N SER A 480 4.37 15.33 7.36
CA SER A 480 4.15 13.94 6.89
C SER A 480 4.77 13.73 5.49
N SER A 481 5.00 12.48 5.06
CA SER A 481 5.55 12.19 3.72
C SER A 481 4.48 12.03 2.64
N GLY A 482 3.24 11.78 3.03
CA GLY A 482 2.15 11.43 2.11
C GLY A 482 0.88 11.03 2.84
N ILE A 483 -0.07 10.51 2.07
CA ILE A 483 -1.35 9.98 2.55
C ILE A 483 -1.52 8.54 2.08
N LEU A 484 -2.19 7.73 2.90
CA LEU A 484 -2.59 6.37 2.56
C LEU A 484 -4.11 6.33 2.39
N LEU A 485 -4.56 6.03 1.17
CA LEU A 485 -5.97 5.87 0.85
C LEU A 485 -6.40 4.44 1.14
N HIS A 486 -7.53 4.28 1.83
CA HIS A 486 -8.19 3.01 2.06
C HIS A 486 -9.54 3.01 1.33
N LEU A 487 -9.79 2.00 0.50
CA LEU A 487 -11.01 1.86 -0.30
C LEU A 487 -11.67 0.52 0.00
N GLU A 488 -12.93 0.55 0.46
CA GLU A 488 -13.77 -0.63 0.64
C GLU A 488 -14.75 -0.74 -0.52
N TYR A 489 -14.70 -1.84 -1.27
CA TYR A 489 -15.61 -2.07 -2.40
C TYR A 489 -16.91 -2.74 -1.94
N ALA A 490 -18.02 -2.38 -2.58
CA ALA A 490 -19.28 -3.06 -2.36
C ALA A 490 -19.21 -4.50 -2.90
N SER A 491 -19.76 -5.46 -2.15
CA SER A 491 -19.85 -6.85 -2.57
C SER A 491 -20.91 -6.97 -3.67
N ASN A 492 -20.55 -7.53 -4.83
CA ASN A 492 -21.54 -7.93 -5.83
C ASN A 492 -22.49 -8.94 -5.17
N SER A 493 -23.78 -8.62 -5.09
CA SER A 493 -24.83 -9.56 -4.69
C SER A 493 -25.19 -10.47 -5.85
#